data_AF-A0A8T0YC40-F1
#
_entry.id   AF-A0A8T0YC40-F1
#
_cell.length_a   1.000
_cell.length_b   1.000
_cell.length_c   1.000
_cell.angle_alpha   90.00
_cell.angle_beta   90.00
_cell.angle_gamma   90.00
#
_symmetry.space_group_name_H-M   'P 1'
#
loop_
_entity.id
_entity.type
_entity.pdbx_description
1 polymer ?
#
loop_
_entity_poly.entity_id
_entity_poly.type
_entity_poly.pdbx_seq_one_letter_code
_entity_poly.pdbx_strand_id
1 'polypeptide(L)'
;MVKTATVLVATAIAACTLFDSSSAHQELTRRALSTDQRKLFAQTTQASLTICSTTESSRKLQERAVARREATVRKLREERLQRRLNDHESDLKVTVDTASSVLFDGETTFIVEPELTEGPYYVRGELIRTDMREKQTGVTMYVDVQVINVNDCKPVKNMYVDLWHANATGVYSGVVASTNGNSADQSNLQNTFLRGVTPTDEDGVAEMISIFPGHYAGRTTHAHFIGNYGGTVLSNKTYSGASVAHVGQFFFEQDLIDAVEAVTPYSTNKQTLTTTASDKIYKEALGNNYDPIMNYALLGSSANDGVFVWISLAVDMTAEQDVKAVSTLAGSGEAAFSGEGPFHRPASYRDCCAPLPRLVGRAPSPQTRQIQLAETSPTHLGQQRKNIEMLRWVVERFQDLKVLAKR
;
A
#
# COMPACT_ATOMS: atom_id res chain seq x y z
N MET A 1 -34.82 97.00 1.27
CA MET A 1 -33.42 96.95 1.74
C MET A 1 -33.11 95.51 2.16
N VAL A 2 -32.19 94.86 1.41
CA VAL A 2 -31.38 93.64 1.71
C VAL A 2 -32.15 92.37 2.16
N LYS A 3 -32.09 91.21 1.48
CA LYS A 3 -30.95 90.28 1.30
C LYS A 3 -31.32 89.16 0.29
N THR A 4 -30.60 89.03 -0.84
CA THR A 4 -29.56 88.00 -1.15
C THR A 4 -30.06 86.56 -1.06
N ALA A 5 -30.45 85.92 -2.18
CA ALA A 5 -29.60 85.22 -3.17
C ALA A 5 -29.18 83.81 -2.71
N THR A 6 -29.89 82.83 -3.25
CA THR A 6 -29.73 81.39 -3.11
C THR A 6 -28.61 80.88 -4.01
N VAL A 7 -27.62 80.19 -3.45
CA VAL A 7 -26.71 79.31 -4.21
C VAL A 7 -26.66 77.97 -3.48
N LEU A 8 -27.25 76.95 -4.12
CA LEU A 8 -27.18 75.54 -3.72
C LEU A 8 -25.99 74.91 -4.46
N VAL A 9 -24.98 74.48 -3.71
CA VAL A 9 -23.99 73.50 -4.17
C VAL A 9 -24.18 72.26 -3.31
N ALA A 10 -24.74 71.20 -3.89
CA ALA A 10 -24.84 69.89 -3.26
C ALA A 10 -23.88 68.94 -4.00
N THR A 11 -22.78 68.59 -3.34
CA THR A 11 -21.79 67.62 -3.79
C THR A 11 -22.30 66.20 -3.53
N ALA A 12 -22.21 65.35 -4.55
CA ALA A 12 -22.59 63.95 -4.52
C ALA A 12 -21.60 63.10 -3.70
N ILE A 13 -22.12 62.25 -2.82
CA ILE A 13 -21.40 61.07 -2.30
C ILE A 13 -22.29 59.86 -2.58
N ALA A 14 -21.83 59.01 -3.50
CA ALA A 14 -22.48 57.77 -3.87
C ALA A 14 -22.35 56.74 -2.73
N ALA A 15 -23.48 56.40 -2.10
CA ALA A 15 -23.59 55.25 -1.22
C ALA A 15 -24.01 54.04 -2.06
N CYS A 16 -23.08 53.13 -2.33
CA CYS A 16 -23.39 51.81 -2.87
C CYS A 16 -23.62 50.85 -1.69
N THR A 17 -24.89 50.61 -1.35
CA THR A 17 -25.30 49.45 -0.55
C THR A 17 -26.39 48.70 -1.30
N LEU A 18 -26.03 47.57 -1.92
CA LEU A 18 -26.95 46.47 -2.15
C LEU A 18 -26.26 45.21 -1.65
N PHE A 19 -26.84 44.65 -0.59
CA PHE A 19 -26.54 43.33 -0.05
C PHE A 19 -27.18 42.29 -0.98
N ASP A 20 -26.38 41.58 -1.76
CA ASP A 20 -26.79 40.29 -2.30
C ASP A 20 -26.32 39.20 -1.36
N SER A 21 -27.30 38.54 -0.75
CA SER A 21 -27.13 37.38 0.12
C SER A 21 -26.77 36.17 -0.74
N SER A 22 -25.47 35.99 -1.02
CA SER A 22 -24.94 34.69 -1.39
C SER A 22 -24.51 33.98 -0.11
N SER A 23 -25.29 32.98 0.29
CA SER A 23 -24.87 32.00 1.29
C SER A 23 -23.67 31.26 0.73
N ALA A 24 -22.47 31.80 0.98
CA ALA A 24 -21.24 31.10 0.74
C ALA A 24 -21.25 29.90 1.69
N HIS A 25 -21.60 28.73 1.16
CA HIS A 25 -21.22 27.47 1.76
C HIS A 25 -19.73 27.58 2.10
N GLN A 26 -19.42 27.55 3.38
CA GLN A 26 -18.07 27.35 3.87
C GLN A 26 -17.69 25.90 3.52
N GLU A 27 -17.39 25.68 2.24
CA GLU A 27 -16.67 24.52 1.79
C GLU A 27 -15.32 24.64 2.47
N LEU A 28 -15.15 23.89 3.58
CA LEU A 28 -13.84 23.66 4.18
C LEU A 28 -12.91 23.32 3.01
N THR A 29 -12.01 24.23 2.66
CA THR A 29 -11.05 24.02 1.60
C THR A 29 -10.06 22.98 2.14
N ARG A 30 -10.39 21.71 1.94
CA ARG A 30 -9.62 20.57 2.43
C ARG A 30 -8.32 20.53 1.67
N ARG A 31 -7.21 20.70 2.38
CA ARG A 31 -5.89 20.86 1.80
C ARG A 31 -5.23 19.48 1.78
N ALA A 32 -5.15 18.85 0.61
CA ALA A 32 -4.30 17.69 0.39
C ALA A 32 -2.87 18.04 0.84
N LEU A 33 -2.28 17.20 1.69
CA LEU A 33 -0.93 17.42 2.21
C LEU A 33 0.10 17.26 1.09
N SER A 34 1.04 18.19 0.96
CA SER A 34 2.17 18.02 0.02
C SER A 34 3.04 16.83 0.43
N THR A 35 3.84 16.27 -0.50
CA THR A 35 4.79 15.18 -0.19
C THR A 35 5.69 15.50 1.00
N ASP A 36 6.15 16.75 1.12
CA ASP A 36 6.96 17.19 2.26
C ASP A 36 6.17 17.22 3.58
N GLN A 37 4.89 17.61 3.54
CA GLN A 37 4.02 17.58 4.71
C GLN A 37 3.70 16.14 5.14
N ARG A 38 3.53 15.21 4.18
CA ARG A 38 3.32 13.77 4.47
C ARG A 38 4.56 13.13 5.07
N LYS A 39 5.74 13.45 4.53
CA LYS A 39 7.02 13.00 5.08
C LYS A 39 7.25 13.56 6.48
N LEU A 40 6.97 14.85 6.70
CA LEU A 40 7.05 15.49 8.01
C LEU A 40 6.06 14.87 8.99
N PHE A 41 4.82 14.61 8.57
CA PHE A 41 3.82 13.93 9.38
C PHE A 41 4.35 12.58 9.87
N ALA A 42 4.77 11.70 8.96
CA ALA A 42 5.32 10.41 9.35
C ALA A 42 6.54 10.53 10.28
N GLN A 43 7.39 11.55 10.12
CA GLN A 43 8.50 11.85 11.05
C GLN A 43 8.03 12.25 12.45
N THR A 44 7.04 13.14 12.53
CA THR A 44 6.53 13.64 13.80
C THR A 44 5.70 12.58 14.55
N THR A 45 5.09 11.66 13.82
CA THR A 45 4.14 10.69 14.35
C THR A 45 4.83 9.42 14.90
N GLN A 46 6.10 9.18 14.56
CA GLN A 46 6.93 8.12 15.17
C GLN A 46 6.93 8.17 16.71
N ALA A 47 6.96 9.39 17.28
CA ALA A 47 6.90 9.60 18.72
C ALA A 47 5.53 9.20 19.31
N SER A 48 4.45 9.52 18.60
CA SER A 48 3.08 9.13 18.97
C SER A 48 2.90 7.61 18.94
N LEU A 49 3.57 6.90 18.03
CA LEU A 49 3.54 5.43 17.99
C LEU A 49 4.25 4.77 19.15
N THR A 50 5.35 5.35 19.61
CA THR A 50 6.02 4.89 20.83
C THR A 50 5.08 5.00 22.04
N ILE A 51 4.22 6.02 22.07
CA ILE A 51 3.17 6.13 23.08
C ILE A 51 2.11 5.04 22.84
N CYS A 52 1.65 4.88 21.59
CA CYS A 52 0.65 3.86 21.24
C CYS A 52 1.07 2.46 21.68
N SER A 53 2.31 2.03 21.44
CA SER A 53 2.78 0.68 21.80
C SER A 53 2.84 0.43 23.30
N THR A 54 2.90 1.47 24.13
CA THR A 54 3.01 1.33 25.60
C THR A 54 1.67 1.23 26.33
N THR A 55 0.56 1.56 25.68
CA THR A 55 -0.77 1.54 26.33
C THR A 55 -1.26 0.11 26.55
N GLU A 56 -2.01 -0.12 27.63
CA GLU A 56 -2.60 -1.44 27.91
C GLU A 56 -3.57 -1.88 26.80
N SER A 57 -4.35 -0.96 26.24
CA SER A 57 -5.27 -1.23 25.14
C SER A 57 -4.55 -1.72 23.89
N SER A 58 -3.43 -1.08 23.53
CA SER A 58 -2.63 -1.48 22.37
C SER A 58 -1.96 -2.83 22.59
N ARG A 59 -1.41 -3.10 23.78
CA ARG A 59 -0.86 -4.43 24.10
C ARG A 59 -1.92 -5.52 23.97
N LYS A 60 -3.13 -5.31 24.52
CA LYS A 60 -4.24 -6.25 24.36
C LYS A 60 -4.66 -6.42 22.90
N LEU A 61 -4.60 -5.36 22.09
CA LEU A 61 -4.89 -5.43 20.66
C LEU A 61 -3.83 -6.27 19.92
N GLN A 62 -2.55 -6.07 20.24
CA GLN A 62 -1.44 -6.86 19.69
C GLN A 62 -1.56 -8.34 20.10
N GLU A 63 -1.86 -8.64 21.36
CA GLU A 63 -2.11 -10.01 21.84
C GLU A 63 -3.23 -10.69 21.06
N ARG A 64 -4.34 -9.98 20.81
CA ARG A 64 -5.44 -10.51 19.98
C ARG A 64 -5.03 -10.71 18.53
N ALA A 65 -4.26 -9.78 17.96
CA ALA A 65 -3.76 -9.89 16.59
C ALA A 65 -2.83 -11.11 16.43
N VAL A 66 -1.90 -11.30 17.36
CA VAL A 66 -1.02 -12.47 17.43
C VAL A 66 -1.83 -13.77 17.53
N ALA A 67 -2.74 -13.86 18.51
CA ALA A 67 -3.57 -15.04 18.71
C ALA A 67 -4.43 -15.36 17.47
N ARG A 68 -4.97 -14.34 16.80
CA ARG A 68 -5.73 -14.48 15.56
C ARG A 68 -4.86 -15.05 14.45
N ARG A 69 -3.71 -14.43 14.18
CA ARG A 69 -2.79 -14.86 13.11
C ARG A 69 -2.26 -16.28 13.34
N GLU A 70 -1.95 -16.63 14.58
CA GLU A 70 -1.61 -18.00 14.99
C GLU A 70 -2.70 -19.00 14.65
N ALA A 71 -3.94 -18.69 15.05
CA ALA A 71 -5.10 -19.54 14.80
C ALA A 71 -5.35 -19.70 13.30
N THR A 72 -5.25 -18.62 12.52
CA THR A 72 -5.40 -18.63 11.06
C THR A 72 -4.33 -19.49 10.39
N VAL A 73 -3.04 -19.28 10.70
CA VAL A 73 -1.95 -20.08 10.12
C VAL A 73 -2.09 -21.56 10.47
N ARG A 74 -2.43 -21.88 11.73
CA ARG A 74 -2.67 -23.26 12.17
C ARG A 74 -3.80 -23.90 11.36
N LYS A 75 -4.95 -23.21 11.28
CA LYS A 75 -6.11 -23.66 10.50
C LYS A 75 -5.76 -23.90 9.04
N LEU A 76 -5.07 -22.96 8.39
CA LEU A 76 -4.69 -23.09 6.98
C LEU A 76 -3.73 -24.26 6.72
N ARG A 77 -2.77 -24.49 7.62
CA ARG A 77 -1.87 -25.65 7.56
C ARG A 77 -2.65 -26.97 7.73
N GLU A 78 -3.60 -27.02 8.66
CA GLU A 78 -4.48 -28.18 8.89
C GLU A 78 -5.38 -28.48 7.68
N GLU A 79 -6.09 -27.48 7.16
CA GLU A 79 -6.94 -27.62 5.97
C GLU A 79 -6.14 -28.11 4.76
N ARG A 80 -4.89 -27.65 4.61
CA ARG A 80 -3.99 -28.12 3.56
C ARG A 80 -3.58 -29.59 3.76
N LEU A 81 -3.24 -29.98 4.98
CA LEU A 81 -2.93 -31.37 5.30
C LEU A 81 -4.13 -32.27 4.99
N GLN A 82 -5.34 -31.86 5.37
CA GLN A 82 -6.57 -32.61 5.07
C GLN A 82 -6.80 -32.76 3.56
N ARG A 83 -6.62 -31.68 2.77
CA ARG A 83 -6.70 -31.78 1.30
C ARG A 83 -5.70 -32.79 0.73
N ARG A 84 -4.45 -32.78 1.19
CA ARG A 84 -3.43 -33.76 0.76
C ARG A 84 -3.78 -35.20 1.13
N LEU A 85 -4.34 -35.42 2.31
CA LEU A 85 -4.77 -36.76 2.74
C LEU A 85 -5.97 -37.27 1.93
N ASN A 86 -6.86 -36.37 1.52
CA ASN A 86 -8.05 -36.71 0.74
C ASN A 86 -7.76 -36.96 -0.75
N ASP A 87 -6.62 -36.50 -1.27
CA ASP A 87 -6.25 -36.65 -2.69
C ASP A 87 -5.69 -38.05 -3.07
N HIS A 88 -5.71 -39.03 -2.15
CA HIS A 88 -5.20 -40.41 -2.29
C HIS A 88 -3.68 -40.51 -2.60
N GLU A 89 -2.98 -41.36 -1.84
CA GLU A 89 -1.51 -41.61 -1.86
C GLU A 89 -0.63 -40.49 -1.27
N SER A 90 -0.41 -40.48 0.07
CA SER A 90 0.91 -40.08 0.58
C SER A 90 1.22 -40.58 1.99
N ASP A 91 2.25 -41.42 2.11
CA ASP A 91 2.99 -41.77 3.34
C ASP A 91 3.88 -40.62 3.86
N LEU A 92 3.55 -39.36 3.54
CA LEU A 92 4.41 -38.21 3.79
C LEU A 92 4.22 -37.62 5.19
N LYS A 93 5.25 -37.75 6.02
CA LYS A 93 5.43 -36.92 7.23
C LYS A 93 5.80 -35.50 6.81
N VAL A 94 4.82 -34.61 6.75
CA VAL A 94 5.03 -33.17 6.57
C VAL A 94 5.04 -32.51 7.93
N THR A 95 6.18 -31.96 8.36
CA THR A 95 6.27 -31.09 9.53
C THR A 95 6.69 -29.69 9.10
N VAL A 96 5.97 -28.68 9.59
CA VAL A 96 6.31 -27.26 9.39
C VAL A 96 6.84 -26.77 10.73
N ASP A 97 8.14 -26.98 10.97
CA ASP A 97 8.72 -26.98 12.33
C ASP A 97 8.95 -25.58 12.95
N THR A 98 8.47 -24.51 12.32
CA THR A 98 8.34 -23.22 13.00
C THR A 98 6.95 -23.11 13.63
N ALA A 99 6.91 -23.22 14.95
CA ALA A 99 5.69 -22.99 15.74
C ALA A 99 5.15 -21.59 15.45
N SER A 100 3.84 -21.47 15.23
CA SER A 100 3.20 -20.17 14.98
C SER A 100 3.56 -19.17 16.08
N SER A 101 3.61 -19.63 17.33
CA SER A 101 4.02 -18.80 18.47
C SER A 101 5.40 -18.16 18.34
N VAL A 102 6.33 -18.75 17.59
CA VAL A 102 7.66 -18.15 17.32
C VAL A 102 7.60 -17.12 16.18
N LEU A 103 6.68 -17.28 15.23
CA LEU A 103 6.49 -16.32 14.13
C LEU A 103 5.83 -15.03 14.60
N PHE A 104 5.04 -15.10 15.67
CA PHE A 104 4.26 -13.98 16.20
C PHE A 104 4.75 -13.49 17.57
N ASP A 105 5.88 -13.99 18.08
CA ASP A 105 6.51 -13.60 19.36
C ASP A 105 7.20 -12.22 19.31
N GLY A 106 7.17 -11.54 18.15
CA GLY A 106 7.74 -10.21 17.99
C GLY A 106 6.85 -9.13 18.59
N GLU A 107 7.45 -8.11 19.21
CA GLU A 107 6.73 -6.87 19.53
C GLU A 107 6.06 -6.36 18.24
N THR A 108 4.72 -6.41 18.18
CA THR A 108 4.00 -5.93 17.01
C THR A 108 3.98 -4.41 17.07
N THR A 109 5.04 -3.76 16.60
CA THR A 109 5.07 -2.30 16.57
C THR A 109 4.09 -1.83 15.52
N PHE A 110 3.13 -0.98 15.92
CA PHE A 110 2.36 -0.22 14.94
C PHE A 110 3.32 0.79 14.31
N ILE A 111 3.38 0.80 12.98
CA ILE A 111 4.30 1.67 12.24
C ILE A 111 3.52 2.59 11.32
N VAL A 112 3.90 3.86 11.24
CA VAL A 112 3.27 4.84 10.35
C VAL A 112 3.90 4.63 9.00
N GLU A 113 3.09 4.17 8.07
CA GLU A 113 3.49 4.06 6.67
C GLU A 113 3.66 5.49 6.10
N PRO A 114 4.80 5.83 5.49
CA PRO A 114 4.92 7.01 4.67
C PRO A 114 3.94 6.93 3.51
N GLU A 115 3.27 8.03 3.22
CA GLU A 115 2.38 8.11 2.06
C GLU A 115 3.16 7.90 0.77
N LEU A 116 2.70 6.96 -0.05
CA LEU A 116 3.27 6.61 -1.35
C LEU A 116 2.31 6.99 -2.48
N THR A 117 2.76 6.78 -3.71
CA THR A 117 1.89 6.96 -4.89
C THR A 117 0.96 5.77 -5.08
N GLU A 118 -0.27 6.05 -5.52
CA GLU A 118 -1.23 5.09 -6.05
C GLU A 118 -0.72 4.41 -7.33
N GLY A 119 0.26 5.00 -8.02
CA GLY A 119 0.79 4.47 -9.26
C GLY A 119 -0.21 4.52 -10.42
N PRO A 120 0.19 4.05 -11.61
CA PRO A 120 -0.57 4.28 -12.84
C PRO A 120 -1.76 3.33 -13.04
N TYR A 121 -2.10 2.47 -12.07
CA TYR A 121 -3.03 1.35 -12.28
C TYR A 121 -4.17 1.30 -11.26
N TYR A 122 -4.40 2.37 -10.50
CA TYR A 122 -5.51 2.44 -9.56
C TYR A 122 -6.85 2.59 -10.28
N VAL A 123 -7.80 1.71 -9.96
CA VAL A 123 -9.17 1.72 -10.48
C VAL A 123 -10.11 2.04 -9.32
N ARG A 124 -10.96 3.05 -9.46
CA ARG A 124 -11.88 3.46 -8.40
C ARG A 124 -13.15 2.61 -8.40
N GLY A 125 -13.71 2.36 -7.22
CA GLY A 125 -15.02 1.73 -7.06
C GLY A 125 -14.98 0.20 -7.22
N GLU A 126 -13.88 -0.42 -6.79
CA GLU A 126 -13.72 -1.87 -6.86
C GLU A 126 -14.76 -2.64 -6.01
N LEU A 127 -14.84 -3.95 -6.27
CA LEU A 127 -15.80 -4.83 -5.60
C LEU A 127 -15.40 -5.09 -4.15
N ILE A 128 -16.38 -5.06 -3.26
CA ILE A 128 -16.23 -5.50 -1.88
C ILE A 128 -16.20 -7.02 -1.85
N ARG A 129 -15.03 -7.60 -1.57
CA ARG A 129 -14.80 -9.06 -1.56
C ARG A 129 -13.54 -9.44 -0.79
N THR A 130 -13.61 -10.60 -0.15
CA THR A 130 -12.48 -11.21 0.57
C THR A 130 -11.57 -12.01 -0.36
N ASP A 131 -12.11 -12.79 -1.31
CA ASP A 131 -11.30 -13.53 -2.30
C ASP A 131 -11.25 -12.76 -3.62
N MET A 132 -10.06 -12.27 -3.97
CA MET A 132 -9.80 -11.47 -5.17
C MET A 132 -9.08 -12.25 -6.27
N ARG A 133 -8.82 -13.56 -6.11
CA ARG A 133 -8.06 -14.36 -7.08
C ARG A 133 -8.75 -14.49 -8.43
N GLU A 134 -10.08 -14.59 -8.40
CA GLU A 134 -10.89 -15.00 -9.55
C GLU A 134 -10.33 -16.29 -10.20
N LYS A 135 -9.86 -16.21 -11.45
CA LYS A 135 -9.27 -17.33 -12.19
C LYS A 135 -7.75 -17.27 -12.27
N GLN A 136 -7.10 -16.34 -11.56
CA GLN A 136 -5.65 -16.20 -11.60
C GLN A 136 -4.97 -17.39 -10.92
N THR A 137 -3.95 -17.93 -11.59
CA THR A 137 -3.12 -19.03 -11.06
C THR A 137 -1.86 -18.44 -10.44
N GLY A 138 -1.47 -18.96 -9.28
CA GLY A 138 -0.27 -18.53 -8.56
C GLY A 138 -0.18 -19.12 -7.16
N VAL A 139 0.84 -18.72 -6.42
CA VAL A 139 1.02 -19.07 -5.01
C VAL A 139 -0.10 -18.40 -4.24
N THR A 140 -0.93 -19.17 -3.53
CA THR A 140 -2.03 -18.57 -2.74
C THR A 140 -1.45 -17.71 -1.61
N MET A 141 -1.90 -16.46 -1.53
CA MET A 141 -1.51 -15.49 -0.52
C MET A 141 -2.73 -15.12 0.33
N TYR A 142 -2.63 -15.36 1.64
CA TYR A 142 -3.61 -14.90 2.62
C TYR A 142 -3.06 -13.64 3.27
N VAL A 143 -3.86 -12.59 3.35
CA VAL A 143 -3.44 -11.24 3.73
C VAL A 143 -4.17 -10.81 4.98
N ASP A 144 -3.43 -10.31 5.97
CA ASP A 144 -3.94 -9.66 7.19
C ASP A 144 -3.36 -8.24 7.29
N VAL A 145 -4.20 -7.24 7.05
CA VAL A 145 -3.83 -5.82 7.19
C VAL A 145 -4.56 -5.26 8.40
N GLN A 146 -3.81 -4.93 9.46
CA GLN A 146 -4.35 -4.29 10.64
C GLN A 146 -4.09 -2.78 10.61
N VAL A 147 -5.12 -1.99 10.88
CA VAL A 147 -5.07 -0.53 10.85
C VAL A 147 -5.47 0.05 12.20
N ILE A 148 -4.63 0.92 12.75
CA ILE A 148 -4.96 1.78 13.90
C ILE A 148 -4.94 3.26 13.51
N ASN A 149 -5.72 4.07 14.21
CA ASN A 149 -5.63 5.52 14.10
C ASN A 149 -4.50 6.00 15.01
N VAL A 150 -3.54 6.71 14.43
CA VAL A 150 -2.34 7.11 15.16
C VAL A 150 -2.58 8.20 16.21
N ASN A 151 -3.68 8.92 16.08
CA ASN A 151 -4.03 10.02 16.99
C ASN A 151 -4.60 9.54 18.33
N ASP A 152 -5.23 8.37 18.37
CA ASP A 152 -5.85 7.80 19.58
C ASP A 152 -5.47 6.35 19.87
N CYS A 153 -4.61 5.76 19.03
CA CYS A 153 -4.11 4.39 19.12
C CYS A 153 -5.20 3.32 19.10
N LYS A 154 -6.39 3.64 18.57
CA LYS A 154 -7.51 2.69 18.50
C LYS A 154 -7.57 2.01 17.14
N PRO A 155 -8.07 0.77 17.07
CA PRO A 155 -8.33 0.12 15.79
C PRO A 155 -9.30 0.94 14.94
N VAL A 156 -9.01 1.07 13.65
CA VAL A 156 -9.91 1.75 12.71
C VAL A 156 -10.90 0.73 12.19
N LYS A 157 -12.12 0.77 12.71
CA LYS A 157 -13.23 -0.06 12.23
C LYS A 157 -13.87 0.52 10.97
N ASN A 158 -14.35 -0.34 10.08
CA ASN A 158 -15.07 0.03 8.85
C ASN A 158 -14.24 0.94 7.91
N MET A 159 -12.92 0.83 7.97
CA MET A 159 -12.07 1.31 6.89
C MET A 159 -12.13 0.30 5.75
N TYR A 160 -12.41 0.78 4.55
CA TYR A 160 -12.49 -0.03 3.34
C TYR A 160 -11.08 -0.08 2.72
N VAL A 161 -10.36 -1.14 3.05
CA VAL A 161 -9.01 -1.43 2.54
C VAL A 161 -9.12 -1.87 1.09
N ASP A 162 -8.72 -1.00 0.19
CA ASP A 162 -8.62 -1.24 -1.24
C ASP A 162 -7.20 -1.73 -1.56
N LEU A 163 -7.08 -2.99 -1.99
CA LEU A 163 -5.82 -3.64 -2.30
C LEU A 163 -5.84 -4.15 -3.73
N TRP A 164 -4.79 -3.81 -4.48
CA TRP A 164 -4.60 -4.34 -5.82
C TRP A 164 -3.12 -4.62 -6.11
N HIS A 165 -2.88 -5.58 -7.01
CA HIS A 165 -1.53 -5.92 -7.44
C HIS A 165 -1.52 -6.62 -8.80
N ALA A 166 -0.32 -6.80 -9.36
CA ALA A 166 -0.15 -7.52 -10.61
C ALA A 166 -0.40 -9.03 -10.44
N ASN A 167 -0.79 -9.69 -11.52
CA ASN A 167 -0.76 -11.16 -11.59
C ASN A 167 0.67 -11.71 -11.61
N ALA A 168 0.82 -13.03 -11.62
CA ALA A 168 2.11 -13.71 -11.55
C ALA A 168 3.11 -13.34 -12.66
N THR A 169 2.63 -12.78 -13.79
CA THR A 169 3.47 -12.34 -14.91
C THR A 169 3.57 -10.82 -15.04
N GLY A 170 3.14 -10.06 -14.03
CA GLY A 170 3.30 -8.61 -13.99
C GLY A 170 2.22 -7.82 -14.74
N VAL A 171 1.00 -8.34 -14.85
CA VAL A 171 -0.14 -7.65 -15.51
C VAL A 171 -1.22 -7.29 -14.50
N TYR A 172 -1.64 -6.03 -14.50
CA TYR A 172 -2.78 -5.53 -13.74
C TYR A 172 -4.06 -5.65 -14.55
N SER A 173 -5.15 -6.10 -13.92
CA SER A 173 -6.50 -6.11 -14.51
C SER A 173 -7.06 -4.69 -14.64
N GLY A 174 -8.09 -4.49 -15.46
CA GLY A 174 -8.86 -3.23 -15.51
C GLY A 174 -8.15 -2.05 -16.19
N VAL A 175 -6.94 -2.25 -16.70
CA VAL A 175 -6.10 -1.18 -17.27
C VAL A 175 -5.36 -1.63 -18.51
N VAL A 176 -5.40 -0.82 -19.56
CA VAL A 176 -4.58 -1.00 -20.77
C VAL A 176 -3.60 0.16 -20.88
N ALA A 177 -2.31 -0.15 -20.80
CA ALA A 177 -1.23 0.82 -20.86
C ALA A 177 0.01 0.21 -21.52
N SER A 178 0.88 1.02 -22.11
CA SER A 178 2.13 0.57 -22.75
C SER A 178 3.08 -0.15 -21.79
N THR A 179 2.92 0.07 -20.49
CA THR A 179 3.72 -0.51 -19.41
C THR A 179 3.02 -1.68 -18.71
N ASN A 180 1.83 -2.10 -19.16
CA ASN A 180 1.02 -3.14 -18.50
C ASN A 180 0.74 -4.33 -19.42
N GLY A 181 1.66 -5.29 -19.47
CA GLY A 181 1.51 -6.51 -20.27
C GLY A 181 1.34 -6.23 -21.77
N ASN A 182 0.31 -6.83 -22.38
CA ASN A 182 -0.03 -6.61 -23.77
C ASN A 182 -0.96 -5.39 -23.93
N SER A 183 -0.40 -4.23 -24.31
CA SER A 183 -1.16 -3.00 -24.50
C SER A 183 -2.18 -3.03 -25.66
N ALA A 184 -2.15 -4.08 -26.51
CA ALA A 184 -3.16 -4.29 -27.55
C ALA A 184 -4.38 -5.08 -27.05
N ASP A 185 -4.29 -5.69 -25.87
CA ASP A 185 -5.39 -6.49 -25.30
C ASP A 185 -6.42 -5.59 -24.61
N GLN A 186 -7.41 -5.13 -25.38
CA GLN A 186 -8.52 -4.34 -24.87
C GLN A 186 -9.46 -5.14 -23.95
N SER A 187 -9.45 -6.47 -24.02
CA SER A 187 -10.28 -7.30 -23.14
C SER A 187 -9.86 -7.16 -21.67
N ASN A 188 -8.61 -6.76 -21.42
CA ASN A 188 -8.12 -6.57 -20.06
C ASN A 188 -8.86 -5.47 -19.28
N LEU A 189 -9.46 -4.49 -19.97
CA LEU A 189 -10.33 -3.51 -19.32
C LEU A 189 -11.45 -4.21 -18.55
N GLN A 190 -12.04 -5.28 -19.09
CA GLN A 190 -13.17 -5.99 -18.50
C GLN A 190 -12.81 -6.90 -17.32
N ASN A 191 -11.51 -7.06 -17.02
CA ASN A 191 -11.04 -7.92 -15.95
C ASN A 191 -11.02 -7.17 -14.62
N THR A 192 -11.32 -7.89 -13.55
CA THR A 192 -11.25 -7.36 -12.19
C THR A 192 -10.35 -8.19 -11.28
N PHE A 193 -9.59 -9.18 -11.75
CA PHE A 193 -8.78 -10.02 -10.87
C PHE A 193 -7.79 -9.23 -10.01
N LEU A 194 -7.47 -9.74 -8.82
CA LEU A 194 -6.41 -9.25 -7.90
C LEU A 194 -6.58 -7.79 -7.47
N ARG A 195 -7.84 -7.44 -7.25
CA ARG A 195 -8.39 -6.14 -6.90
C ARG A 195 -9.49 -6.37 -5.88
N GLY A 196 -9.57 -5.63 -4.80
CA GLY A 196 -10.62 -5.89 -3.81
C GLY A 196 -10.64 -4.90 -2.68
N VAL A 197 -11.87 -4.59 -2.26
CA VAL A 197 -12.13 -3.74 -1.11
C VAL A 197 -12.61 -4.61 0.05
N THR A 198 -11.92 -4.57 1.19
CA THR A 198 -12.33 -5.31 2.38
C THR A 198 -12.48 -4.37 3.57
N PRO A 199 -13.65 -4.33 4.24
CA PRO A 199 -13.82 -3.52 5.42
C PRO A 199 -13.03 -4.11 6.60
N THR A 200 -12.39 -3.25 7.39
CA THR A 200 -11.78 -3.63 8.65
C THR A 200 -12.82 -3.95 9.72
N ASP A 201 -12.52 -4.94 10.55
CA ASP A 201 -13.37 -5.38 11.66
C ASP A 201 -13.19 -4.53 12.94
N GLU A 202 -13.70 -5.03 14.08
CA GLU A 202 -13.59 -4.35 15.39
C GLU A 202 -12.15 -4.20 15.91
N ASP A 203 -11.22 -5.06 15.45
CA ASP A 203 -9.79 -4.98 15.78
C ASP A 203 -9.01 -4.23 14.68
N GLY A 204 -9.71 -3.63 13.72
CA GLY A 204 -9.12 -2.87 12.63
C GLY A 204 -8.48 -3.74 11.56
N VAL A 205 -8.87 -5.02 11.46
CA VAL A 205 -8.23 -5.98 10.54
C VAL A 205 -9.09 -6.18 9.30
N ALA A 206 -8.47 -6.06 8.12
CA ALA A 206 -9.00 -6.53 6.85
C ALA A 206 -8.26 -7.82 6.44
N GLU A 207 -9.02 -8.90 6.23
CA GLU A 207 -8.49 -10.18 5.77
C GLU A 207 -8.87 -10.42 4.31
N MET A 208 -7.89 -10.77 3.46
CA MET A 208 -8.12 -11.06 2.04
C MET A 208 -7.39 -12.33 1.57
N ILE A 209 -7.86 -12.89 0.45
CA ILE A 209 -7.24 -14.04 -0.23
C ILE A 209 -6.91 -13.62 -1.66
N SER A 210 -5.65 -13.82 -2.04
CA SER A 210 -5.11 -13.51 -3.36
C SER A 210 -4.11 -14.57 -3.84
N ILE A 211 -3.39 -14.25 -4.91
CA ILE A 211 -2.11 -14.89 -5.22
C ILE A 211 -0.96 -13.94 -4.86
N PHE A 212 0.23 -14.48 -4.60
CA PHE A 212 1.42 -13.65 -4.41
C PHE A 212 1.66 -12.79 -5.66
N PRO A 213 1.96 -11.49 -5.56
CA PRO A 213 2.09 -10.63 -6.74
C PRO A 213 3.28 -11.06 -7.61
N GLY A 214 3.16 -10.92 -8.92
CA GLY A 214 4.30 -11.02 -9.82
C GLY A 214 5.01 -9.67 -9.98
N HIS A 215 6.25 -9.69 -10.45
CA HIS A 215 6.98 -8.47 -10.79
C HIS A 215 6.66 -7.97 -12.20
N TYR A 216 6.84 -6.67 -12.41
CA TYR A 216 6.88 -6.06 -13.75
C TYR A 216 8.11 -5.15 -13.89
N ALA A 217 8.50 -4.87 -15.13
CA ALA A 217 9.76 -4.20 -15.41
C ALA A 217 9.91 -2.86 -14.66
N GLY A 218 11.05 -2.71 -13.98
CA GLY A 218 11.42 -1.49 -13.26
C GLY A 218 10.86 -1.36 -11.85
N ARG A 219 10.12 -2.38 -11.35
CA ARG A 219 9.59 -2.42 -9.99
C ARG A 219 9.86 -3.78 -9.34
N THR A 220 10.05 -3.78 -8.04
CA THR A 220 10.05 -5.03 -7.26
C THR A 220 8.61 -5.54 -7.05
N THR A 221 8.45 -6.77 -6.54
CA THR A 221 7.14 -7.32 -6.19
C THR A 221 6.50 -6.51 -5.07
N HIS A 222 5.26 -6.06 -5.27
CA HIS A 222 4.54 -5.23 -4.31
C HIS A 222 3.02 -5.40 -4.43
N ALA A 223 2.30 -4.98 -3.40
CA ALA A 223 0.86 -4.76 -3.42
C ALA A 223 0.55 -3.32 -3.03
N HIS A 224 -0.47 -2.73 -3.65
CA HIS A 224 -0.90 -1.38 -3.31
C HIS A 224 -1.99 -1.40 -2.24
N PHE A 225 -2.09 -0.30 -1.49
CA PHE A 225 -3.06 -0.11 -0.43
C PHE A 225 -3.68 1.29 -0.50
N ILE A 226 -5.00 1.38 -0.38
CA ILE A 226 -5.72 2.63 -0.10
C ILE A 226 -6.70 2.40 1.05
N GLY A 227 -6.58 3.24 2.09
CA GLY A 227 -7.51 3.26 3.22
C GLY A 227 -8.69 4.20 2.97
N ASN A 228 -9.82 3.69 2.51
CA ASN A 228 -11.03 4.49 2.27
C ASN A 228 -11.94 4.53 3.52
N TYR A 229 -12.59 5.66 3.78
CA TYR A 229 -13.53 5.79 4.92
C TYR A 229 -14.63 6.81 4.64
N GLY A 230 -15.70 6.79 5.45
CA GLY A 230 -16.78 7.77 5.38
C GLY A 230 -17.70 7.69 4.15
N GLY A 231 -17.47 6.72 3.26
CA GLY A 231 -18.31 6.43 2.09
C GLY A 231 -19.47 5.48 2.37
N THR A 232 -20.19 5.13 1.30
CA THR A 232 -21.38 4.29 1.32
C THR A 232 -21.20 3.03 0.48
N VAL A 233 -21.62 1.89 1.03
CA VAL A 233 -21.74 0.62 0.30
C VAL A 233 -22.97 0.68 -0.60
N LEU A 234 -22.76 0.45 -1.89
CA LEU A 234 -23.81 0.42 -2.90
C LEU A 234 -24.40 -0.98 -3.05
N SER A 235 -25.60 -1.08 -3.64
CA SER A 235 -26.32 -2.34 -3.82
C SER A 235 -25.60 -3.36 -4.70
N ASN A 236 -24.73 -2.89 -5.59
CA ASN A 236 -23.85 -3.71 -6.45
C ASN A 236 -22.56 -4.17 -5.74
N LYS A 237 -22.46 -3.99 -4.41
CA LYS A 237 -21.27 -4.34 -3.60
C LYS A 237 -20.01 -3.53 -3.97
N THR A 238 -20.16 -2.30 -4.44
CA THR A 238 -19.02 -1.37 -4.53
C THR A 238 -19.09 -0.31 -3.43
N TYR A 239 -18.02 0.44 -3.24
CA TYR A 239 -17.92 1.51 -2.25
C TYR A 239 -17.75 2.88 -2.94
N SER A 240 -18.49 3.90 -2.48
CA SER A 240 -18.51 5.22 -3.13
C SER A 240 -18.61 6.38 -2.15
N GLY A 241 -18.24 7.59 -2.59
CA GLY A 241 -18.32 8.81 -1.77
C GLY A 241 -17.36 8.82 -0.57
N ALA A 242 -16.29 8.03 -0.63
CA ALA A 242 -15.33 7.89 0.45
C ALA A 242 -14.25 8.97 0.41
N SER A 243 -13.73 9.33 1.58
CA SER A 243 -12.46 10.02 1.76
C SER A 243 -11.33 9.00 1.82
N VAL A 244 -10.12 9.40 1.41
CA VAL A 244 -8.92 8.56 1.47
C VAL A 244 -8.04 9.01 2.62
N ALA A 245 -7.85 8.14 3.61
CA ALA A 245 -6.99 8.43 4.75
C ALA A 245 -5.51 8.21 4.44
N HIS A 246 -5.21 7.22 3.60
CA HIS A 246 -3.84 6.78 3.35
C HIS A 246 -3.68 6.12 1.98
N VAL A 247 -2.53 6.34 1.35
CA VAL A 247 -2.08 5.65 0.13
C VAL A 247 -0.71 5.03 0.39
N GLY A 248 -0.62 3.71 0.21
CA GLY A 248 0.56 2.92 0.58
C GLY A 248 0.90 1.83 -0.42
N GLN A 249 2.04 1.19 -0.20
CA GLN A 249 2.50 0.02 -0.95
C GLN A 249 3.25 -0.91 -0.01
N PHE A 250 2.85 -2.17 0.00
CA PHE A 250 3.50 -3.23 0.74
C PHE A 250 4.52 -3.95 -0.13
N PHE A 251 5.65 -4.28 0.47
CA PHE A 251 6.77 -4.97 -0.16
C PHE A 251 7.03 -6.31 0.53
N PHE A 252 7.94 -7.10 -0.04
CA PHE A 252 8.24 -8.44 0.44
C PHE A 252 9.75 -8.67 0.53
N GLU A 253 10.14 -9.53 1.47
CA GLU A 253 11.52 -10.00 1.60
C GLU A 253 12.03 -10.61 0.30
N GLN A 254 13.29 -10.32 -0.05
CA GLN A 254 13.88 -10.79 -1.31
C GLN A 254 13.92 -12.33 -1.36
N ASP A 255 14.21 -12.99 -0.24
CA ASP A 255 14.24 -14.46 -0.18
C ASP A 255 12.86 -15.08 -0.47
N LEU A 256 11.77 -14.44 -0.04
CA LEU A 256 10.42 -14.89 -0.35
C LEU A 256 10.09 -14.67 -1.83
N ILE A 257 10.48 -13.53 -2.39
CA ILE A 257 10.32 -13.22 -3.82
C ILE A 257 11.06 -14.28 -4.65
N ASP A 258 12.33 -14.53 -4.36
CA ASP A 258 13.15 -15.51 -5.08
C ASP A 258 12.56 -16.93 -5.01
N ALA A 259 12.02 -17.32 -3.85
CA ALA A 259 11.35 -18.60 -3.67
C ALA A 259 10.06 -18.72 -4.51
N VAL A 260 9.29 -17.64 -4.66
CA VAL A 260 8.06 -17.62 -5.47
C VAL A 260 8.38 -17.56 -6.97
N GLU A 261 9.37 -16.77 -7.38
CA GLU A 261 9.82 -16.64 -8.77
C GLU A 261 10.29 -17.98 -9.37
N ALA A 262 10.76 -18.91 -8.54
CA ALA A 262 11.12 -20.26 -8.95
C ALA A 262 9.92 -21.17 -9.29
N VAL A 263 8.69 -20.77 -8.92
CA VAL A 263 7.47 -21.59 -9.03
C VAL A 263 6.65 -21.19 -10.26
N THR A 264 6.00 -22.14 -10.92
CA THR A 264 5.05 -21.84 -12.02
C THR A 264 3.75 -21.23 -11.45
N PRO A 265 3.20 -20.16 -12.07
CA PRO A 265 3.58 -19.57 -13.35
C PRO A 265 4.61 -18.43 -13.29
N TYR A 266 5.09 -18.02 -12.12
CA TYR A 266 6.06 -16.93 -11.96
C TYR A 266 7.34 -17.17 -12.78
N SER A 267 7.85 -18.41 -12.79
CA SER A 267 9.03 -18.79 -13.58
C SER A 267 8.88 -18.63 -15.11
N THR A 268 7.65 -18.39 -15.59
CA THR A 268 7.38 -18.08 -16.99
C THR A 268 7.55 -16.59 -17.31
N ASN A 269 7.54 -15.72 -16.30
CA ASN A 269 7.75 -14.28 -16.47
C ASN A 269 9.17 -14.02 -17.00
N LYS A 270 9.26 -13.27 -18.12
CA LYS A 270 10.53 -12.93 -18.78
C LYS A 270 10.93 -11.48 -18.60
N GLN A 271 10.18 -10.73 -17.81
CA GLN A 271 10.53 -9.37 -17.45
C GLN A 271 11.79 -9.36 -16.56
N THR A 272 12.50 -8.24 -16.55
CA THR A 272 13.67 -8.08 -15.67
C THR A 272 13.20 -7.83 -14.25
N LEU A 273 13.52 -8.76 -13.34
CA LEU A 273 13.27 -8.60 -11.91
C LEU A 273 14.10 -7.44 -11.34
N THR A 274 13.43 -6.50 -10.69
CA THR A 274 14.08 -5.48 -9.87
C THR A 274 14.07 -5.95 -8.42
N THR A 275 15.25 -6.12 -7.81
CA THR A 275 15.35 -6.52 -6.40
C THR A 275 14.72 -5.49 -5.49
N THR A 276 14.18 -5.89 -4.34
CA THR A 276 13.57 -4.98 -3.35
C THR A 276 14.51 -3.81 -3.01
N ALA A 277 15.78 -4.11 -2.69
CA ALA A 277 16.80 -3.10 -2.37
C ALA A 277 17.16 -2.14 -3.52
N SER A 278 16.75 -2.42 -4.76
CA SER A 278 16.99 -1.56 -5.92
C SER A 278 15.77 -0.72 -6.29
N ASP A 279 14.58 -1.06 -5.80
CA ASP A 279 13.34 -0.36 -6.10
C ASP A 279 13.32 1.04 -5.46
N LYS A 280 12.93 2.05 -6.25
CA LYS A 280 12.95 3.45 -5.82
C LYS A 280 11.80 3.78 -4.87
N ILE A 281 10.63 3.16 -5.05
CA ILE A 281 9.46 3.36 -4.21
C ILE A 281 9.66 2.66 -2.88
N TYR A 282 10.27 1.47 -2.87
CA TYR A 282 10.70 0.82 -1.62
C TYR A 282 11.67 1.72 -0.83
N LYS A 283 12.66 2.33 -1.49
CA LYS A 283 13.58 3.27 -0.84
C LYS A 283 12.89 4.52 -0.28
N GLU A 284 11.84 4.98 -0.93
CA GLU A 284 11.00 6.08 -0.44
C GLU A 284 10.18 5.64 0.77
N ALA A 285 9.62 4.43 0.72
CA ALA A 285 8.85 3.80 1.79
C ALA A 285 9.69 3.56 3.05
N LEU A 286 10.98 3.26 2.93
CA LEU A 286 11.91 3.16 4.06
C LEU A 286 12.13 4.47 4.84
N GLY A 287 11.52 5.57 4.41
CA GLY A 287 11.54 6.82 5.15
C GLY A 287 11.03 6.64 6.59
N ASN A 288 11.67 7.34 7.54
CA ASN A 288 11.18 7.49 8.92
C ASN A 288 11.16 6.21 9.75
N ASN A 289 12.10 5.28 9.54
CA ASN A 289 12.15 4.00 10.27
C ASN A 289 10.88 3.14 10.08
N TYR A 290 10.14 3.36 8.98
CA TYR A 290 9.08 2.44 8.56
C TYR A 290 9.68 1.23 7.86
N ASP A 291 9.19 0.06 8.22
CA ASP A 291 9.46 -1.17 7.49
C ASP A 291 8.22 -1.54 6.67
N PRO A 292 8.22 -1.31 5.35
CA PRO A 292 7.08 -1.58 4.49
C PRO A 292 7.00 -3.06 4.07
N ILE A 293 7.88 -3.91 4.62
CA ILE A 293 7.93 -5.34 4.32
C ILE A 293 6.83 -6.06 5.11
N MET A 294 5.97 -6.78 4.39
CA MET A 294 5.01 -7.66 5.05
C MET A 294 5.75 -8.82 5.72
N ASN A 295 5.41 -9.07 6.98
CA ASN A 295 5.80 -10.30 7.65
C ASN A 295 5.11 -11.48 6.98
N TYR A 296 5.70 -12.68 7.05
CA TYR A 296 5.12 -13.84 6.41
C TYR A 296 5.36 -15.16 7.14
N ALA A 297 4.48 -16.11 6.86
CA ALA A 297 4.55 -17.49 7.28
C ALA A 297 4.26 -18.40 6.09
N LEU A 298 5.15 -19.35 5.81
CA LEU A 298 4.87 -20.40 4.83
C LEU A 298 3.80 -21.36 5.38
N LEU A 299 2.87 -21.77 4.52
CA LEU A 299 1.79 -22.71 4.85
C LEU A 299 2.18 -24.18 4.61
N GLY A 300 3.38 -24.42 4.12
CA GLY A 300 3.97 -25.73 3.97
C GLY A 300 5.49 -25.67 3.90
N SER A 301 6.09 -26.64 3.20
CA SER A 301 7.55 -26.78 3.09
C SER A 301 8.18 -25.86 2.04
N SER A 302 7.37 -25.23 1.18
CA SER A 302 7.84 -24.29 0.16
C SER A 302 6.81 -23.20 -0.12
N ALA A 303 7.20 -22.14 -0.83
CA ALA A 303 6.30 -21.06 -1.22
C ALA A 303 5.10 -21.55 -2.07
N ASN A 304 5.27 -22.63 -2.85
CA ASN A 304 4.18 -23.24 -3.64
C ASN A 304 2.99 -23.71 -2.77
N ASP A 305 3.23 -23.95 -1.49
CA ASP A 305 2.21 -24.41 -0.55
C ASP A 305 1.30 -23.29 -0.04
N GLY A 306 1.61 -22.04 -0.41
CA GLY A 306 0.91 -20.84 0.01
C GLY A 306 1.66 -20.07 1.10
N VAL A 307 1.32 -18.80 1.23
CA VAL A 307 1.91 -17.87 2.17
C VAL A 307 0.81 -17.11 2.91
N PHE A 308 0.97 -16.94 4.22
CA PHE A 308 0.18 -16.01 5.01
C PHE A 308 1.06 -14.78 5.27
N VAL A 309 0.61 -13.59 4.88
CA VAL A 309 1.33 -12.33 5.03
C VAL A 309 0.55 -11.38 5.93
N TRP A 310 1.25 -10.59 6.74
CA TRP A 310 0.60 -9.61 7.60
C TRP A 310 1.42 -8.34 7.81
N ILE A 311 0.71 -7.25 8.07
CA ILE A 311 1.28 -5.97 8.48
C ILE A 311 0.32 -5.23 9.40
N SER A 312 0.85 -4.50 10.38
CA SER A 312 0.08 -3.62 11.26
C SER A 312 0.53 -2.19 11.05
N LEU A 313 -0.31 -1.37 10.44
CA LEU A 313 -0.03 0.03 10.13
C LEU A 313 -0.86 1.00 10.96
N ALA A 314 -0.33 2.21 11.09
CA ALA A 314 -1.01 3.33 11.72
C ALA A 314 -1.26 4.44 10.70
N VAL A 315 -2.50 4.87 10.61
CA VAL A 315 -2.96 5.92 9.69
C VAL A 315 -3.42 7.16 10.43
N ASP A 316 -3.35 8.31 9.77
CA ASP A 316 -3.99 9.52 10.25
C ASP A 316 -5.41 9.62 9.69
N MET A 317 -6.40 9.33 10.54
CA MET A 317 -7.80 9.45 10.13
C MET A 317 -8.28 10.89 9.93
N THR A 318 -7.44 11.89 10.24
CA THR A 318 -7.71 13.30 9.95
C THR A 318 -7.14 13.74 8.60
N ALA A 319 -6.30 12.91 7.96
CA ALA A 319 -5.78 13.17 6.63
C ALA A 319 -6.83 12.86 5.56
N GLU A 320 -6.79 13.63 4.48
CA GLU A 320 -7.59 13.38 3.28
C GLU A 320 -6.70 13.55 2.05
N GLN A 321 -6.48 12.44 1.33
CA GLN A 321 -5.63 12.39 0.14
C GLN A 321 -6.47 12.56 -1.14
N ASP A 322 -5.93 13.33 -2.08
CA ASP A 322 -6.44 13.37 -3.45
C ASP A 322 -5.77 12.25 -4.26
N VAL A 323 -6.57 11.30 -4.76
CA VAL A 323 -6.09 10.13 -5.50
C VAL A 323 -6.58 10.15 -6.93
N LYS A 324 -5.67 9.86 -7.87
CA LYS A 324 -5.98 9.84 -9.30
C LYS A 324 -6.19 8.41 -9.78
N ALA A 325 -7.45 8.05 -9.97
CA ALA A 325 -7.80 6.78 -10.60
C ALA A 325 -7.69 6.90 -12.13
N VAL A 326 -7.17 5.85 -12.78
CA VAL A 326 -7.08 5.78 -14.25
C VAL A 326 -8.39 5.33 -14.89
N SER A 327 -9.27 4.71 -14.11
CA SER A 327 -10.63 4.37 -14.50
C SER A 327 -11.52 4.22 -13.26
N THR A 328 -12.84 4.17 -13.47
CA THR A 328 -13.81 3.82 -12.43
C THR A 328 -14.60 2.60 -12.88
N LEU A 329 -14.77 1.62 -12.01
CA LEU A 329 -15.63 0.47 -12.26
C LEU A 329 -17.09 0.94 -12.18
N ALA A 330 -17.71 1.23 -13.33
CA ALA A 330 -19.09 1.73 -13.39
C ALA A 330 -20.09 0.63 -13.00
N GLY A 331 -20.87 0.88 -11.95
CA GLY A 331 -21.89 -0.03 -11.45
C GLY A 331 -23.18 0.02 -12.26
N SER A 332 -23.30 -0.81 -13.30
CA SER A 332 -24.53 -1.49 -13.75
C SER A 332 -24.14 -2.40 -14.93
N GLY A 333 -24.90 -3.48 -15.17
CA GLY A 333 -24.54 -4.54 -16.13
C GLY A 333 -23.98 -4.02 -17.46
N GLU A 334 -22.93 -4.70 -17.94
CA GLU A 334 -21.95 -4.24 -18.95
C GLU A 334 -20.98 -3.20 -18.40
N ALA A 335 -19.77 -3.65 -18.03
CA ALA A 335 -18.75 -2.79 -17.49
C ALA A 335 -18.29 -1.77 -18.55
N ALA A 336 -18.88 -0.58 -18.48
CA ALA A 336 -18.48 0.58 -19.23
C ALA A 336 -17.31 1.26 -18.49
N PHE A 337 -16.10 0.96 -18.91
CA PHE A 337 -14.89 1.69 -18.52
C PHE A 337 -14.88 3.04 -19.25
N SER A 338 -15.17 4.14 -18.55
CA SER A 338 -14.91 5.48 -19.08
C SER A 338 -13.43 5.83 -18.81
N GLY A 339 -12.54 5.43 -19.71
CA GLY A 339 -11.15 5.86 -19.69
C GLY A 339 -11.03 7.28 -20.23
N GLU A 340 -10.78 8.27 -19.37
CA GLU A 340 -10.21 9.54 -19.81
C GLU A 340 -8.70 9.36 -19.98
N GLY A 341 -8.29 8.89 -21.16
CA GLY A 341 -6.87 8.82 -21.51
C GLY A 341 -6.26 10.24 -21.61
N PRO A 342 -5.04 10.48 -21.11
CA PRO A 342 -4.43 11.81 -21.15
C PRO A 342 -3.79 12.09 -22.52
N PHE A 343 -4.45 11.82 -23.65
CA PHE A 343 -3.99 12.24 -24.98
C PHE A 343 -5.16 12.29 -25.97
N HIS A 344 -6.08 13.24 -25.78
CA HIS A 344 -6.91 13.74 -26.87
C HIS A 344 -6.63 15.23 -27.04
N ARG A 345 -5.90 15.57 -28.11
CA ARG A 345 -5.78 16.94 -28.60
C ARG A 345 -7.08 17.30 -29.33
N PRO A 346 -7.84 18.33 -28.92
CA PRO A 346 -8.92 18.84 -29.73
C PRO A 346 -8.34 19.49 -31.00
N ALA A 347 -8.91 19.12 -32.15
CA ALA A 347 -8.59 19.69 -33.43
C ALA A 347 -9.21 21.09 -33.56
N SER A 348 -8.51 22.14 -33.09
CA SER A 348 -8.67 23.51 -33.58
C SER A 348 -7.71 24.46 -32.85
N TYR A 349 -6.52 24.70 -33.41
CA TYR A 349 -5.93 26.05 -33.36
C TYR A 349 -4.88 26.14 -34.46
N ARG A 350 -5.27 26.80 -35.55
CA ARG A 350 -4.39 27.25 -36.62
C ARG A 350 -3.68 28.52 -36.15
N ASP A 351 -2.42 28.64 -36.56
CA ASP A 351 -1.65 29.87 -36.73
C ASP A 351 -1.42 30.76 -35.50
N CYS A 352 -0.22 30.64 -34.92
CA CYS A 352 0.63 31.78 -34.57
C CYS A 352 2.00 31.29 -34.07
N CYS A 353 3.04 31.47 -34.89
CA CYS A 353 4.40 31.93 -34.54
C CYS A 353 5.45 31.37 -35.52
N ALA A 354 5.96 32.28 -36.36
CA ALA A 354 7.17 32.09 -37.17
C ALA A 354 8.45 32.10 -36.31
N PRO A 355 9.59 31.56 -36.79
CA PRO A 355 10.79 31.30 -35.98
C PRO A 355 11.92 32.31 -36.21
N LEU A 356 12.65 32.72 -35.16
CA LEU A 356 13.98 33.35 -35.20
C LEU A 356 14.71 33.16 -33.83
N PRO A 357 16.06 33.28 -33.71
CA PRO A 357 17.04 32.25 -34.06
C PRO A 357 17.96 31.84 -32.88
N ARG A 358 18.76 30.79 -33.12
CA ARG A 358 19.74 30.19 -32.20
C ARG A 358 20.77 31.19 -31.65
N LEU A 359 21.00 31.15 -30.34
CA LEU A 359 22.21 31.65 -29.70
C LEU A 359 22.98 30.49 -29.06
N VAL A 360 24.24 30.37 -29.48
CA VAL A 360 25.24 29.41 -29.02
C VAL A 360 25.85 29.97 -27.73
N GLY A 361 25.71 29.24 -26.63
CA GLY A 361 26.27 29.58 -25.32
C GLY A 361 27.15 28.44 -24.79
N ARG A 362 28.39 28.79 -24.47
CA ARG A 362 29.57 27.96 -24.19
C ARG A 362 29.51 27.34 -22.78
N ALA A 363 29.95 26.08 -22.64
CA ALA A 363 30.08 25.36 -21.37
C ALA A 363 31.30 25.82 -20.53
N PRO A 364 31.22 25.84 -19.18
CA PRO A 364 32.39 25.84 -18.31
C PRO A 364 32.68 24.46 -17.68
N SER A 365 33.97 24.20 -17.48
CA SER A 365 34.62 22.99 -16.97
C SER A 365 34.40 22.72 -15.47
N PRO A 366 34.64 21.49 -14.97
CA PRO A 366 34.27 21.08 -13.62
C PRO A 366 35.33 21.49 -12.58
N GLN A 367 34.88 22.14 -11.50
CA GLN A 367 35.68 22.35 -10.29
C GLN A 367 35.43 21.22 -9.30
N THR A 368 36.52 20.56 -8.93
CA THR A 368 36.67 19.56 -7.88
C THR A 368 36.29 20.15 -6.51
N ARG A 369 35.28 19.59 -5.84
CA ARG A 369 35.09 19.76 -4.39
C ARG A 369 35.24 18.40 -3.71
N GLN A 370 36.29 18.29 -2.91
CA GLN A 370 36.43 17.25 -1.90
C GLN A 370 35.26 17.38 -0.91
N ILE A 371 34.54 16.27 -0.71
CA ILE A 371 33.63 16.10 0.42
C ILE A 371 34.30 15.06 1.32
N GLN A 372 34.63 15.48 2.55
CA GLN A 372 35.09 14.60 3.62
C GLN A 372 34.07 13.49 3.85
N LEU A 373 34.56 12.25 3.82
CA LEU A 373 33.87 11.08 4.34
C LEU A 373 33.62 11.30 5.83
N ALA A 374 32.36 11.52 6.21
CA ALA A 374 31.92 11.31 7.58
C ALA A 374 31.63 9.82 7.74
N GLU A 375 32.44 9.14 8.54
CA GLU A 375 32.31 7.75 8.93
C GLU A 375 30.93 7.52 9.58
N THR A 376 30.12 6.64 8.97
CA THR A 376 28.88 6.16 9.56
C THR A 376 29.18 5.05 10.56
N SER A 377 28.75 5.28 11.81
CA SER A 377 28.93 4.38 12.96
C SER A 377 28.19 3.04 12.76
N PRO A 378 28.81 1.87 13.03
CA PRO A 378 28.21 0.56 12.78
C PRO A 378 27.39 0.08 13.99
N THR A 379 26.09 0.41 14.04
CA THR A 379 25.19 -0.10 15.09
C THR A 379 23.81 -0.48 14.55
N HIS A 380 23.74 -1.53 13.72
CA HIS A 380 22.52 -2.34 13.57
C HIS A 380 22.83 -3.74 13.00
N LEU A 381 23.78 -3.83 12.07
CA LEU A 381 24.31 -5.10 11.54
C LEU A 381 25.00 -5.96 12.61
N GLY A 382 25.60 -5.33 13.63
CA GLY A 382 26.23 -6.02 14.75
C GLY A 382 25.25 -6.70 15.71
N GLN A 383 24.02 -6.18 15.82
CA GLN A 383 22.99 -6.75 16.69
C GLN A 383 22.33 -7.96 16.02
N GLN A 384 22.11 -7.90 14.71
CA GLN A 384 21.59 -9.04 13.95
C GLN A 384 22.59 -10.20 13.83
N ARG A 385 23.90 -9.92 13.69
CA ARG A 385 24.92 -10.98 13.75
C ARG A 385 24.96 -11.70 15.09
N LYS A 386 24.81 -10.97 16.20
CA LYS A 386 24.74 -11.58 17.55
C LYS A 386 23.50 -12.46 17.73
N ASN A 387 22.35 -12.07 17.16
CA ASN A 387 21.13 -12.87 17.22
C ASN A 387 21.26 -14.16 16.39
N ILE A 388 21.92 -14.11 15.22
CA ILE A 388 22.18 -15.29 14.39
C ILE A 388 23.18 -16.24 15.06
N GLU A 389 24.26 -15.72 15.68
CA GLU A 389 25.21 -16.56 16.42
C GLU A 389 24.59 -17.18 17.68
N MET A 390 23.71 -16.45 18.37
CA MET A 390 22.96 -16.96 19.51
C MET A 390 21.97 -18.07 19.10
N LEU A 391 21.25 -17.89 17.98
CA LEU A 391 20.37 -18.94 17.43
C LEU A 391 21.15 -20.19 17.04
N ARG A 392 22.33 -20.03 16.43
CA ARG A 392 23.21 -21.14 16.10
C ARG A 392 23.71 -21.87 17.35
N TRP A 393 24.08 -21.14 18.40
CA TRP A 393 24.50 -21.73 19.69
C TRP A 393 23.37 -22.51 20.37
N VAL A 394 22.13 -22.02 20.33
CA VAL A 394 20.96 -22.70 20.90
C VAL A 394 20.66 -24.00 20.15
N VAL A 395 20.75 -24.00 18.81
CA VAL A 395 20.52 -25.19 17.98
C VAL A 395 21.60 -26.24 18.22
N GLU A 396 22.87 -25.86 18.31
CA GLU A 396 23.99 -26.77 18.61
C GLU A 396 23.81 -27.41 20.01
N ARG A 397 23.46 -26.62 21.03
CA ARG A 397 23.19 -27.12 22.40
C ARG A 397 21.98 -28.04 22.50
N PHE A 398 20.94 -27.82 21.69
CA PHE A 398 19.76 -28.69 21.65
C PHE A 398 20.03 -30.04 20.99
N GLN A 399 20.95 -30.08 20.02
CA GLN A 399 21.39 -31.35 19.42
C GLN A 399 22.22 -32.18 20.41
N ASP A 400 23.09 -31.55 21.19
CA ASP A 400 23.89 -32.24 22.23
C ASP A 400 23.01 -32.83 23.34
N LEU A 401 21.94 -32.13 23.75
CA LEU A 401 20.98 -32.64 24.75
C LEU A 401 20.18 -33.86 24.25
N LYS A 402 19.89 -33.94 22.95
CA LYS A 402 19.22 -35.11 22.35
C LYS A 402 20.14 -36.34 22.27
N VAL A 403 21.45 -36.14 22.19
CA VAL A 403 22.44 -37.23 22.21
C VAL A 403 22.64 -37.76 23.63
N LEU A 404 22.59 -36.89 24.64
CA LEU A 404 22.64 -37.26 26.06
C LEU A 404 21.38 -37.98 26.56
N ALA A 405 20.20 -37.69 26.00
CA ALA A 405 18.95 -38.37 26.35
C ALA A 405 18.77 -39.76 25.70
N LYS A 406 19.72 -40.20 24.85
CA LYS A 406 19.73 -41.52 24.18
C LYS A 406 20.83 -42.46 24.67
N ARG A 407 21.58 -42.07 25.71
CA ARG A 407 22.46 -42.95 26.49
C ARG A 407 21.85 -43.10 27.88
#